data_AF-A0A929PVP6-F1
#
_entry.id   AF-A0A929PVP6-F1
#
_cell.length_a   1.000
_cell.length_b   1.000
_cell.length_c   1.000
_cell.angle_alpha   90.00
_cell.angle_beta   90.00
_cell.angle_gamma   90.00
#
_symmetry.space_group_name_H-M   'P 1'
#
loop_
_entity.id
_entity.type
_entity.pdbx_description
1 polymer ?
#
loop_
_entity_poly.entity_id
_entity_poly.type
_entity_poly.pdbx_seq_one_letter_code
_entity_poly.pdbx_strand_id
1 'polypeptide(L)'
;MAVEKKSVKSILSLIIIVFITTSAIAQQEPLQAKSVIKLFKEYVNAGQYNLVCSLFAEKAKANFPPDRTVSFLEQLQGRYGHIKSTSFISVENSFTTYLADLDKGQVVIWIAVDSLSKINGLFVKPYQIIPAKVERNTSKLSLPFNGSWTVFWGGDTKALNLHNGVRFQQYAFDIVINGLDGRSYKTDGKSNTGSRWCCG
;
A
#
# COMPACT_ATOMS: atom_id res chain seq x y z
N MET A 1 37.67 62.02 -13.85
CA MET A 1 37.78 60.60 -13.45
C MET A 1 36.39 60.05 -13.23
N ALA A 2 35.86 59.27 -14.17
CA ALA A 2 34.56 58.62 -14.03
C ALA A 2 34.80 57.13 -13.73
N VAL A 3 34.42 56.69 -12.53
CA VAL A 3 34.50 55.28 -12.13
C VAL A 3 33.36 54.54 -12.82
N GLU A 4 33.72 53.65 -13.74
CA GLU A 4 32.80 52.81 -14.51
C GLU A 4 32.00 51.91 -13.56
N LYS A 5 30.71 52.22 -13.35
CA LYS A 5 29.73 51.33 -12.68
C LYS A 5 29.39 50.14 -13.60
N LYS A 6 30.38 49.34 -13.96
CA LYS A 6 30.13 47.98 -14.47
C LYS A 6 30.35 47.00 -13.34
N SER A 7 29.56 45.92 -13.36
CA SER A 7 29.78 44.73 -12.54
C SER A 7 29.21 44.74 -11.12
N VAL A 8 27.90 44.99 -10.99
CA VAL A 8 27.12 44.41 -9.87
C VAL A 8 25.91 43.65 -10.40
N LYS A 9 25.18 44.22 -11.38
CA LYS A 9 24.03 43.55 -12.02
C LYS A 9 24.41 42.26 -12.76
N SER A 10 25.58 42.22 -13.41
CA SER A 10 26.07 41.02 -14.12
C SER A 10 26.52 39.91 -13.17
N ILE A 11 27.02 40.26 -11.98
CA ILE A 11 27.45 39.30 -10.95
C ILE A 11 26.22 38.75 -10.22
N LEU A 12 25.22 39.60 -9.93
CA LEU A 12 23.95 39.16 -9.33
C LEU A 12 23.20 38.17 -10.22
N SER A 13 23.20 38.38 -11.54
CA SER A 13 22.54 37.48 -12.49
C SER A 13 23.20 36.11 -12.58
N LEU A 14 24.52 36.02 -12.33
CA LEU A 14 25.26 34.76 -12.34
C LEU A 14 25.03 33.94 -11.06
N ILE A 15 24.83 34.60 -9.92
CA ILE A 15 24.60 33.94 -8.62
C ILE A 15 23.20 33.30 -8.54
N ILE A 16 22.21 33.89 -9.20
CA ILE A 16 20.82 33.38 -9.19
C ILE A 16 20.68 32.08 -10.01
N ILE A 17 21.49 31.89 -11.06
CA ILE A 17 21.45 30.67 -11.88
C ILE A 17 22.08 29.47 -11.15
N VAL A 18 23.02 29.69 -10.24
CA VAL A 18 23.67 28.62 -9.46
C VAL A 18 22.77 28.05 -8.37
N PHE A 19 21.70 28.75 -7.96
CA PHE A 19 20.79 28.28 -6.89
C PHE A 19 19.63 27.40 -7.37
N ILE A 20 19.41 27.23 -8.69
CA ILE A 20 18.32 26.40 -9.23
C ILE A 20 18.74 24.93 -9.40
N THR A 21 20.02 24.59 -9.18
CA THR A 21 20.55 23.23 -9.37
C THR A 21 20.56 22.38 -8.09
N THR A 22 19.78 22.73 -7.06
CA THR A 22 19.54 21.83 -5.92
C THR A 22 18.61 20.66 -6.33
N SER A 23 19.12 19.85 -7.26
CA SER A 23 19.23 18.40 -7.12
C SER A 23 18.00 17.71 -6.57
N ALA A 24 17.06 17.40 -7.46
CA ALA A 24 16.30 16.18 -7.34
C ALA A 24 17.31 15.02 -7.31
N ILE A 25 17.74 14.59 -6.12
CA ILE A 25 18.46 13.34 -5.96
C ILE A 25 17.44 12.24 -6.26
N ALA A 26 17.34 11.85 -7.53
CA ALA A 26 16.73 10.59 -7.89
C ALA A 26 17.50 9.51 -7.12
N GLN A 27 16.84 8.88 -6.16
CA GLN A 27 17.48 7.88 -5.32
C GLN A 27 17.98 6.74 -6.19
N GLN A 28 19.29 6.51 -6.18
CA GLN A 28 19.89 5.45 -6.98
C GLN A 28 19.71 4.10 -6.28
N GLU A 29 19.34 3.08 -7.05
CA GLU A 29 19.22 1.71 -6.56
C GLU A 29 20.56 1.21 -5.97
N PRO A 30 20.59 0.73 -4.71
CA PRO A 30 21.80 0.18 -4.10
C PRO A 30 22.28 -1.08 -4.84
N LEU A 31 23.59 -1.15 -5.15
CA LEU A 31 24.18 -2.27 -5.92
C LEU A 31 23.99 -3.63 -5.25
N GLN A 32 24.09 -3.68 -3.92
CA GLN A 32 23.88 -4.90 -3.14
C GLN A 32 22.43 -5.35 -3.22
N ALA A 33 21.48 -4.43 -3.05
CA ALA A 33 20.05 -4.73 -3.16
C ALA A 33 19.69 -5.22 -4.57
N LYS A 34 20.22 -4.56 -5.61
CA LYS A 34 20.06 -4.96 -7.02
C LYS A 34 20.55 -6.38 -7.28
N SER A 35 21.70 -6.74 -6.73
CA SER A 35 22.29 -8.07 -6.90
C SER A 35 21.46 -9.13 -6.18
N VAL A 36 21.04 -8.83 -4.94
CA VAL A 36 20.24 -9.74 -4.13
C VAL A 36 18.84 -9.95 -4.69
N ILE A 37 18.15 -8.91 -5.17
CA ILE A 37 16.80 -9.06 -5.75
C ILE A 37 16.84 -9.88 -7.05
N LYS A 38 17.93 -9.76 -7.82
CA LYS A 38 18.15 -10.59 -9.02
C LYS A 38 18.27 -12.08 -8.64
N LEU A 39 19.13 -12.41 -7.66
CA LEU A 39 19.28 -13.77 -7.16
C LEU A 39 17.99 -14.30 -6.53
N PHE A 40 17.30 -13.47 -5.75
CA PHE A 40 16.00 -13.82 -5.18
C PHE A 40 15.00 -14.22 -6.27
N LYS A 41 14.90 -13.42 -7.34
CA LYS A 41 14.05 -13.73 -8.50
C LYS A 41 14.41 -15.07 -9.13
N GLU A 42 15.70 -15.30 -9.40
CA GLU A 42 16.20 -16.51 -10.03
C GLU A 42 15.89 -17.75 -9.19
N TYR A 43 16.20 -17.71 -7.89
CA TYR A 43 15.98 -18.84 -6.98
C TYR A 43 14.51 -19.13 -6.72
N VAL A 44 13.67 -18.10 -6.55
CA VAL A 44 12.23 -18.29 -6.38
C VAL A 44 11.62 -18.92 -7.62
N ASN A 45 11.95 -18.41 -8.82
CA ASN A 45 11.43 -18.98 -10.06
C ASN A 45 11.91 -20.40 -10.32
N ALA A 46 13.13 -20.75 -9.90
CA ALA A 46 13.67 -22.10 -10.01
C ALA A 46 13.17 -23.07 -8.92
N GLY A 47 12.34 -22.62 -7.97
CA GLY A 47 11.91 -23.43 -6.82
C GLY A 47 13.04 -23.76 -5.84
N GLN A 48 14.18 -23.06 -5.94
CA GLN A 48 15.38 -23.31 -5.13
C GLN A 48 15.33 -22.51 -3.82
N TYR A 49 14.28 -22.72 -3.02
CA TYR A 49 14.01 -21.91 -1.81
C TYR A 49 15.11 -22.04 -0.74
N ASN A 50 15.83 -23.16 -0.69
CA ASN A 50 16.99 -23.32 0.19
C ASN A 50 18.11 -22.32 -0.14
N LEU A 51 18.30 -21.98 -1.42
CA LEU A 51 19.26 -20.96 -1.83
C LEU A 51 18.77 -19.56 -1.45
N VAL A 52 17.46 -19.29 -1.49
CA VAL A 52 16.89 -18.06 -0.94
C VAL A 52 17.20 -17.95 0.55
N CYS A 53 17.04 -19.04 1.31
CA CYS A 53 17.38 -19.07 2.74
C CYS A 53 18.87 -18.75 3.00
N SER A 54 19.77 -19.12 2.08
CA SER A 54 21.21 -18.81 2.17
C SER A 54 21.56 -17.33 1.94
N LEU A 55 20.64 -16.56 1.35
CA LEU A 55 20.80 -15.11 1.17
C LEU A 55 20.61 -14.36 2.50
N PHE A 56 19.96 -14.95 3.50
CA PHE A 56 19.76 -14.30 4.80
C PHE A 56 21.03 -14.27 5.63
N ALA A 57 21.21 -13.18 6.39
CA ALA A 57 22.22 -13.12 7.42
C ALA A 57 21.88 -14.09 8.56
N GLU A 58 22.89 -14.59 9.27
CA GLU A 58 22.67 -15.52 10.40
C GLU A 58 21.71 -14.96 11.45
N LYS A 59 21.87 -13.69 11.81
CA LYS A 59 20.97 -12.99 12.75
C LYS A 59 19.53 -12.88 12.26
N ALA A 60 19.29 -12.91 10.95
CA ALA A 60 17.95 -12.80 10.37
C ALA A 60 17.20 -14.14 10.41
N LYS A 61 17.91 -15.28 10.45
CA LYS A 61 17.29 -16.63 10.49
C LYS A 61 16.42 -16.88 11.73
N ALA A 62 16.64 -16.13 12.81
CA ALA A 62 15.76 -16.17 13.98
C ALA A 62 14.34 -15.66 13.66
N ASN A 63 14.23 -14.63 12.81
CA ASN A 63 12.96 -14.07 12.35
C ASN A 63 12.46 -14.74 11.05
N PHE A 64 13.37 -15.33 10.28
CA PHE A 64 13.10 -16.07 9.05
C PHE A 64 13.60 -17.52 9.14
N PRO A 65 12.98 -18.40 9.96
CA PRO A 65 13.36 -19.80 10.00
C PRO A 65 13.24 -20.44 8.61
N PRO A 66 14.17 -21.33 8.20
CA PRO A 66 14.15 -21.93 6.86
C PRO A 66 12.80 -22.54 6.48
N ASP A 67 12.22 -23.38 7.33
CA ASP A 67 10.95 -24.07 7.04
C ASP A 67 9.79 -23.09 6.80
N ARG A 68 9.70 -22.02 7.62
CA ARG A 68 8.68 -20.98 7.45
C ARG A 68 8.91 -20.16 6.20
N THR A 69 10.17 -19.90 5.85
CA THR A 69 10.55 -19.13 4.67
C THR A 69 10.22 -19.91 3.40
N VAL A 70 10.55 -21.20 3.37
CA VAL A 70 10.20 -22.11 2.27
C VAL A 70 8.69 -22.15 2.07
N SER A 71 7.91 -22.43 3.13
CA SER A 71 6.45 -22.47 3.04
C SER A 71 5.84 -21.15 2.58
N PHE A 72 6.41 -20.01 3.02
CA PHE A 72 5.98 -18.70 2.56
C PHE A 72 6.24 -18.49 1.06
N LEU A 73 7.42 -18.88 0.56
CA LEU A 73 7.78 -18.73 -0.86
C LEU A 73 6.95 -19.66 -1.76
N GLU A 74 6.67 -20.89 -1.30
CA GLU A 74 5.76 -21.81 -1.98
C GLU A 74 4.35 -21.21 -2.10
N GLN A 75 3.82 -20.62 -1.02
CA GLN A 75 2.52 -19.96 -1.05
C GLN A 75 2.52 -18.74 -1.97
N LEU A 76 3.59 -17.94 -1.96
CA LEU A 76 3.75 -16.79 -2.84
C LEU A 76 3.72 -17.22 -4.31
N GLN A 77 4.55 -18.20 -4.69
CA GLN A 77 4.62 -18.69 -6.07
C GLN A 77 3.36 -19.45 -6.48
N GLY A 78 2.75 -20.24 -5.58
CA GLY A 78 1.49 -20.93 -5.86
C GLY A 78 0.35 -19.95 -6.16
N ARG A 79 0.28 -18.85 -5.40
CA ARG A 79 -0.77 -17.83 -5.54
C ARG A 79 -0.52 -16.89 -6.73
N TYR A 80 0.70 -16.43 -6.93
CA TYR A 80 1.01 -15.37 -7.90
C TYR A 80 1.78 -15.84 -9.14
N GLY A 81 2.34 -17.05 -9.13
CA GLY A 81 3.17 -17.59 -10.21
C GLY A 81 4.62 -17.07 -10.18
N HIS A 82 5.29 -17.13 -11.31
CA HIS A 82 6.68 -16.71 -11.47
C HIS A 82 6.81 -15.19 -11.48
N ILE A 83 7.95 -14.70 -11.00
CA ILE A 83 8.33 -13.30 -11.05
C ILE A 83 8.92 -12.99 -12.43
N LYS A 84 8.24 -12.16 -13.22
CA LYS A 84 8.68 -11.74 -14.57
C LYS A 84 9.75 -10.65 -14.47
N SER A 85 9.42 -9.59 -13.75
CA SER A 85 10.23 -8.38 -13.61
C SER A 85 10.19 -7.84 -12.18
N THR A 86 11.22 -7.07 -11.85
CA THR A 86 11.34 -6.33 -10.60
C THR A 86 11.82 -4.92 -10.92
N SER A 87 11.08 -3.91 -10.49
CA SER A 87 11.35 -2.50 -10.75
C SER A 87 11.62 -1.79 -9.43
N PHE A 88 12.78 -1.14 -9.32
CA PHE A 88 13.14 -0.34 -8.14
C PHE A 88 12.16 0.83 -7.95
N ILE A 89 11.71 1.06 -6.72
CA ILE A 89 10.81 2.16 -6.36
C ILE A 89 11.54 3.20 -5.51
N SER A 90 12.04 2.81 -4.34
CA SER A 90 12.63 3.70 -3.34
C SER A 90 13.53 2.95 -2.37
N VAL A 91 14.30 3.69 -1.56
CA VAL A 91 14.96 3.21 -0.35
C VAL A 91 14.48 4.05 0.84
N GLU A 92 13.85 3.40 1.81
CA GLU A 92 13.29 4.04 3.01
C GLU A 92 13.60 3.18 4.24
N ASN A 93 14.04 3.78 5.34
CA ASN A 93 14.32 3.07 6.59
C ASN A 93 15.21 1.82 6.42
N SER A 94 16.24 1.92 5.58
CA SER A 94 17.16 0.82 5.22
C SER A 94 16.54 -0.33 4.40
N PHE A 95 15.29 -0.20 3.96
CA PHE A 95 14.66 -1.13 3.00
C PHE A 95 14.71 -0.55 1.60
N THR A 96 15.16 -1.35 0.64
CA THR A 96 14.98 -1.10 -0.79
C THR A 96 13.65 -1.72 -1.23
N THR A 97 12.79 -0.92 -1.85
CA THR A 97 11.45 -1.31 -2.27
C THR A 97 11.43 -1.62 -3.77
N TYR A 98 10.84 -2.74 -4.13
CA TYR A 98 10.66 -3.19 -5.50
C TYR A 98 9.18 -3.47 -5.79
N LEU A 99 8.71 -3.04 -6.96
CA LEU A 99 7.48 -3.57 -7.55
C LEU A 99 7.85 -4.80 -8.36
N ALA A 100 7.26 -5.95 -8.05
CA ALA A 100 7.44 -7.17 -8.79
C ALA A 100 6.17 -7.52 -9.58
N ASP A 101 6.34 -7.76 -10.88
CA ASP A 101 5.29 -8.28 -11.75
C ASP A 101 5.37 -9.80 -11.77
N LEU A 102 4.29 -10.46 -11.33
CA LEU A 102 4.17 -11.92 -11.34
C LEU A 102 3.10 -12.35 -12.34
N ASP A 103 3.04 -13.64 -12.65
CA ASP A 103 2.08 -14.19 -13.63
C ASP A 103 0.62 -13.81 -13.34
N LYS A 104 0.21 -13.78 -12.07
CA LYS A 104 -1.18 -13.60 -11.62
C LYS A 104 -1.39 -12.32 -10.79
N GLY A 105 -0.48 -11.35 -10.87
CA GLY A 105 -0.62 -10.06 -10.20
C GLY A 105 0.71 -9.41 -9.84
N GLN A 106 0.63 -8.28 -9.13
CA GLN A 106 1.80 -7.55 -8.66
C GLN A 106 1.95 -7.66 -7.15
N VAL A 107 3.19 -7.66 -6.68
CA VAL A 107 3.52 -7.58 -5.25
C VAL A 107 4.58 -6.52 -5.03
N VAL A 108 4.58 -5.91 -3.85
CA VAL A 108 5.66 -5.05 -3.40
C VAL A 108 6.59 -5.86 -2.51
N ILE A 109 7.88 -5.79 -2.79
CA ILE A 109 8.94 -6.47 -2.06
C ILE A 109 9.80 -5.40 -1.39
N TRP A 110 9.89 -5.43 -0.06
CA TRP A 110 10.83 -4.63 0.71
C TRP A 110 11.98 -5.54 1.15
N ILE A 111 13.20 -5.17 0.80
CA ILE A 111 14.40 -5.92 1.14
C ILE A 111 15.44 -5.02 1.82
N ALA A 112 15.89 -5.42 3.01
CA ALA A 112 16.99 -4.78 3.72
C ALA A 112 18.23 -5.66 3.56
N VAL A 113 19.28 -5.11 2.95
CA VAL A 113 20.53 -5.82 2.63
C VAL A 113 21.70 -5.12 3.30
N ASP A 114 22.59 -5.88 3.94
CA ASP A 114 23.83 -5.32 4.52
C ASP A 114 24.98 -5.23 3.52
N SER A 115 26.12 -4.71 4.02
CA SER A 115 27.36 -4.57 3.25
C SER A 115 27.93 -5.89 2.73
N LEU A 116 27.54 -7.04 3.29
CA LEU A 116 27.95 -8.37 2.85
C LEU A 116 26.95 -8.99 1.85
N SER A 117 26.00 -8.19 1.36
CA SER A 117 24.94 -8.66 0.47
C SER A 117 24.07 -9.76 1.09
N LYS A 118 23.88 -9.70 2.42
CA LYS A 118 22.98 -10.58 3.16
C LYS A 118 21.67 -9.87 3.52
N ILE A 119 20.57 -10.59 3.42
CA ILE A 119 19.23 -10.11 3.76
C ILE A 119 19.07 -10.09 5.27
N ASN A 120 18.76 -8.91 5.80
CA ASN A 120 18.42 -8.70 7.21
C ASN A 120 16.92 -8.50 7.45
N GLY A 121 16.17 -8.17 6.39
CA GLY A 121 14.73 -8.01 6.45
C GLY A 121 14.11 -8.25 5.08
N LEU A 122 12.95 -8.92 5.08
CA LEU A 122 12.16 -9.20 3.89
C LEU A 122 10.68 -9.04 4.23
N PHE A 123 9.97 -8.23 3.44
CA PHE A 123 8.51 -8.18 3.46
C PHE A 123 7.99 -8.28 2.03
N VAL A 124 6.89 -9.01 1.83
CA VAL A 124 6.17 -9.04 0.55
C VAL A 124 4.70 -8.83 0.84
N LYS A 125 4.08 -7.90 0.11
CA LYS A 125 2.62 -7.69 0.18
C LYS A 125 2.04 -7.60 -1.22
N PRO A 126 0.78 -8.05 -1.42
CA PRO A 126 0.06 -7.78 -2.65
C PRO A 126 0.10 -6.30 -2.98
N TYR A 127 0.43 -5.94 -4.22
CA TYR A 127 0.31 -4.56 -4.66
C TYR A 127 -1.17 -4.21 -4.70
N GLN A 128 -1.52 -3.18 -3.93
CA GLN A 128 -2.85 -2.61 -3.95
C GLN A 128 -2.70 -1.20 -4.47
N ILE A 129 -3.46 -0.88 -5.53
CA ILE A 129 -3.74 0.51 -5.84
C ILE A 129 -4.58 1.02 -4.67
N ILE A 130 -3.94 1.70 -3.73
CA ILE A 130 -4.67 2.52 -2.78
C ILE A 130 -5.13 3.71 -3.62
N PRO A 131 -6.43 3.83 -3.95
CA PRO A 131 -6.90 5.01 -4.64
C PRO A 131 -6.46 6.20 -3.80
N ALA A 132 -6.07 7.29 -4.47
CA ALA A 132 -5.66 8.52 -3.80
C ALA A 132 -6.67 8.81 -2.68
N LYS A 133 -6.17 9.16 -1.50
CA LYS A 133 -7.01 9.52 -0.36
C LYS A 133 -8.02 10.54 -0.87
N VAL A 134 -9.28 10.13 -0.98
CA VAL A 134 -10.34 11.05 -1.39
C VAL A 134 -10.43 12.07 -0.28
N GLU A 135 -10.10 13.33 -0.59
CA GLU A 135 -10.31 14.40 0.36
C GLU A 135 -11.79 14.47 0.68
N ARG A 136 -12.12 14.68 1.97
CA ARG A 136 -13.51 14.76 2.40
C ARG A 136 -14.20 15.85 1.61
N ASN A 137 -15.14 15.46 0.76
CA ASN A 137 -15.99 16.37 0.02
C ASN A 137 -17.39 16.40 0.63
N THR A 138 -18.06 17.54 0.48
CA THR A 138 -19.47 17.67 0.83
C THR A 138 -20.28 17.48 -0.43
N SER A 139 -20.93 16.34 -0.57
CA SER A 139 -21.89 16.07 -1.66
C SER A 139 -23.32 16.20 -1.14
N LYS A 140 -24.20 16.79 -1.95
CA LYS A 140 -25.64 16.77 -1.65
C LYS A 140 -26.15 15.34 -1.88
N LEU A 141 -26.45 14.64 -0.81
CA LEU A 141 -27.06 13.32 -0.83
C LEU A 141 -28.56 13.45 -0.62
N SER A 142 -29.34 12.79 -1.47
CA SER A 142 -30.78 12.59 -1.28
C SER A 142 -31.05 11.11 -1.10
N LEU A 143 -31.72 10.74 -0.02
CA LEU A 143 -32.14 9.36 0.19
C LEU A 143 -33.36 9.06 -0.72
N PRO A 144 -33.50 7.83 -1.23
CA PRO A 144 -34.64 7.45 -2.08
C PRO A 144 -35.95 7.27 -1.31
N PHE A 145 -36.04 7.77 -0.07
CA PHE A 145 -37.18 7.67 0.80
C PHE A 145 -37.33 8.94 1.65
N ASN A 146 -38.56 9.20 2.09
CA ASN A 146 -38.94 10.34 2.91
C ASN A 146 -39.45 9.86 4.28
N GLY A 147 -39.46 10.74 5.28
CA GLY A 147 -40.04 10.47 6.61
C GLY A 147 -38.99 10.41 7.71
N SER A 148 -39.24 9.62 8.74
CA SER A 148 -38.31 9.39 9.85
C SER A 148 -37.64 8.03 9.72
N TRP A 149 -36.34 8.00 9.99
CA TRP A 149 -35.54 6.78 9.91
C TRP A 149 -34.54 6.71 11.05
N THR A 150 -34.02 5.51 11.30
CA THR A 150 -32.98 5.25 12.29
C THR A 150 -31.76 4.66 11.57
N VAL A 151 -30.58 5.18 11.91
CA VAL A 151 -29.30 4.58 11.49
C VAL A 151 -29.04 3.41 12.43
N PHE A 152 -29.13 2.19 11.91
CA PHE A 152 -28.92 0.97 12.68
C PHE A 152 -27.43 0.61 12.76
N TRP A 153 -26.70 0.79 11.65
CA TRP A 153 -25.25 0.75 11.60
C TRP A 153 -24.72 1.94 10.81
N GLY A 154 -23.70 2.62 11.33
CA GLY A 154 -23.11 3.78 10.67
C GLY A 154 -22.02 4.45 11.48
N GLY A 155 -21.29 5.37 10.86
CA GLY A 155 -20.23 6.13 11.52
C GLY A 155 -18.83 5.49 11.45
N ASP A 156 -17.88 6.17 12.09
CA ASP A 156 -16.46 6.07 11.73
C ASP A 156 -15.66 5.10 12.62
N THR A 157 -16.32 4.36 13.52
CA THR A 157 -15.66 3.36 14.41
C THR A 157 -16.32 1.99 14.29
N LYS A 158 -15.57 0.93 14.61
CA LYS A 158 -16.12 -0.45 14.63
C LYS A 158 -17.25 -0.64 15.64
N ALA A 159 -17.25 0.14 16.73
CA ALA A 159 -18.29 0.09 17.75
C ALA A 159 -19.63 0.63 17.23
N LEU A 160 -19.59 1.60 16.31
CA LEU A 160 -20.77 2.22 15.71
C LEU A 160 -21.19 1.54 14.39
N ASN A 161 -20.23 0.94 13.69
CA ASN A 161 -20.44 0.26 12.43
C ASN A 161 -19.58 -1.00 12.32
N LEU A 162 -20.21 -2.17 12.43
CA LEU A 162 -19.52 -3.45 12.28
C LEU A 162 -18.83 -3.58 10.90
N HIS A 163 -19.38 -2.93 9.88
CA HIS A 163 -18.86 -2.94 8.51
C HIS A 163 -17.62 -2.07 8.29
N ASN A 164 -17.24 -1.22 9.25
CA ASN A 164 -16.04 -0.38 9.16
C ASN A 164 -14.74 -1.21 9.01
N GLY A 165 -14.73 -2.45 9.51
CA GLY A 165 -13.60 -3.36 9.31
C GLY A 165 -13.42 -3.87 7.87
N VAL A 166 -14.41 -3.66 6.99
CA VAL A 166 -14.45 -4.18 5.63
C VAL A 166 -14.30 -3.01 4.65
N ARG A 167 -13.15 -2.93 3.96
CA ARG A 167 -12.77 -1.76 3.15
C ARG A 167 -13.85 -1.28 2.16
N PHE A 168 -14.57 -2.18 1.50
CA PHE A 168 -15.59 -1.83 0.51
C PHE A 168 -16.95 -1.45 1.11
N GLN A 169 -17.14 -1.65 2.41
CA GLN A 169 -18.34 -1.26 3.17
C GLN A 169 -17.99 -0.23 4.25
N GLN A 170 -16.74 0.24 4.24
CA GLN A 170 -16.26 1.23 5.18
C GLN A 170 -17.04 2.53 4.90
N TYR A 171 -17.62 3.11 5.95
CA TYR A 171 -18.52 4.26 5.89
C TYR A 171 -19.93 4.00 5.30
N ALA A 172 -20.29 2.75 5.03
CA ALA A 172 -21.66 2.41 4.65
C ALA A 172 -22.63 2.62 5.81
N PHE A 173 -23.87 3.02 5.51
CA PHE A 173 -24.95 3.17 6.47
C PHE A 173 -26.05 2.16 6.20
N ASP A 174 -26.46 1.46 7.26
CA ASP A 174 -27.70 0.68 7.28
C ASP A 174 -28.80 1.53 7.89
N ILE A 175 -29.77 1.89 7.05
CA ILE A 175 -30.90 2.72 7.45
C ILE A 175 -32.15 1.87 7.54
N VAL A 176 -32.92 2.08 8.60
CA VAL A 176 -34.18 1.38 8.87
C VAL A 176 -35.31 2.41 9.01
N ILE A 177 -36.42 2.14 8.31
CA ILE A 177 -37.65 2.93 8.42
C ILE A 177 -38.58 2.19 9.37
N ASN A 178 -39.00 2.88 10.44
CA ASN A 178 -39.93 2.33 11.42
C ASN A 178 -41.36 2.75 11.07
N GLY A 179 -42.32 1.84 11.25
CA GLY A 179 -43.74 2.14 11.24
C GLY A 179 -44.16 3.03 12.41
N LEU A 180 -45.42 3.48 12.41
CA LEU A 180 -45.98 4.33 13.47
C LEU A 180 -45.95 3.67 14.86
N ASP A 181 -45.85 2.35 14.91
CA ASP A 181 -45.73 1.52 16.10
C ASP A 181 -44.28 1.26 16.53
N GLY A 182 -43.30 1.90 15.87
CA GLY A 182 -41.88 1.76 16.15
C GLY A 182 -41.26 0.47 15.59
N ARG A 183 -41.99 -0.35 14.83
CA ARG A 183 -41.49 -1.62 14.28
C ARG A 183 -40.91 -1.42 12.88
N SER A 184 -39.82 -2.13 12.58
CA SER A 184 -39.13 -2.07 11.28
C SER A 184 -39.57 -3.14 10.28
N TYR A 185 -40.46 -4.06 10.69
CA TYR A 185 -40.98 -5.14 9.87
C TYR A 185 -42.46 -4.94 9.57
N LYS A 186 -42.90 -5.37 8.40
CA LYS A 186 -44.31 -5.25 7.96
C LYS A 186 -45.19 -6.41 8.43
N THR A 187 -44.60 -7.52 8.87
CA THR A 187 -45.31 -8.78 9.19
C THR A 187 -45.08 -9.21 10.65
N ASP A 188 -44.64 -10.44 10.93
CA ASP A 188 -44.44 -10.99 12.28
C ASP A 188 -42.98 -10.93 12.76
N GLY A 189 -42.10 -10.32 11.98
CA GLY A 189 -40.67 -10.23 12.26
C GLY A 189 -39.88 -11.52 12.00
N LYS A 190 -40.52 -12.60 11.52
CA LYS A 190 -39.86 -13.87 11.20
C LYS A 190 -39.39 -13.95 9.74
N SER A 191 -39.82 -13.02 8.89
CA SER A 191 -39.39 -12.90 7.49
C SER A 191 -39.04 -11.45 7.14
N ASN A 192 -37.86 -11.20 6.56
CA ASN A 192 -37.45 -9.87 6.12
C ASN A 192 -37.76 -9.66 4.63
N THR A 193 -39.01 -9.33 4.30
CA THR A 193 -39.39 -8.85 2.96
C THR A 193 -39.39 -7.32 2.93
N GLY A 194 -38.19 -6.74 2.77
CA GLY A 194 -38.00 -5.42 2.16
C GLY A 194 -38.15 -4.16 3.04
N SER A 195 -37.28 -3.96 4.04
CA SER A 195 -37.15 -2.67 4.73
C SER A 195 -35.72 -2.22 5.08
N ARG A 196 -34.68 -2.93 4.61
CA ARG A 196 -33.28 -2.54 4.82
C ARG A 196 -32.68 -1.95 3.55
N TRP A 197 -32.18 -0.73 3.65
CA TRP A 197 -31.43 -0.06 2.59
C TRP A 197 -29.98 0.09 3.03
N CYS A 198 -29.05 -0.34 2.18
CA CYS A 198 -27.62 -0.11 2.35
C CYS A 198 -27.21 1.03 1.41
N CYS A 199 -26.62 2.09 1.97
CA CYS A 199 -25.96 3.14 1.20
C CYS A 199 -24.45 2.98 1.37
N GLY A 200 -23.72 2.87 0.26
CA GLY A 200 -22.25 2.75 0.22
C GLY A 200 -21.63 3.81 -0.68
#